data_AF-A0A9W7E763-F1
#
_entry.id   AF-A0A9W7E763-F1
#
_cell.length_a   1.000
_cell.length_b   1.000
_cell.length_c   1.000
_cell.angle_alpha   90.00
_cell.angle_beta   90.00
_cell.angle_gamma   90.00
#
_symmetry.space_group_name_H-M   'P 1'
#
loop_
_entity.id
_entity.type
_entity.pdbx_description
1 polymer ?
#
loop_
_entity_poly.entity_id
_entity_poly.type
_entity_poly.pdbx_seq_one_letter_code
_entity_poly.pdbx_strand_id
1 'polypeptide(L)'
;MSKFLPTSTNNLYNKVPTAVNTTSVQLNYNHVQDSRELLSLLVKKTPLPKGRDAFSGVHIIAPPLVVEDDRAEASISSLLADKSCSLPKIVHRLSSQAASTVSSAIAEYESIFAVGESLLLEGADRATLVVFVGWEDEERGGGDFYAALIGMLPFRGLSVALLTQRTKYNDLLFYSSPSGVFQIDGSDAARMGMFPIKAVFGPLADKVVKKTIKTWQNIKTSKYINHDDQEKHPTTPIPFKIGGLTLPMITHNGSYAN
;
A
#
# COMPACT_ATOMS: atom_id res chain seq x y z
N MET A 1 23.92 -36.35 9.21
CA MET A 1 23.64 -35.01 9.77
C MET A 1 22.16 -34.67 9.60
N SER A 2 21.27 -35.35 10.35
CA SER A 2 19.82 -35.15 10.27
C SER A 2 19.25 -35.03 11.68
N LYS A 3 19.02 -33.78 12.12
CA LYS A 3 18.11 -33.37 13.21
C LYS A 3 18.33 -31.88 13.50
N PHE A 4 17.87 -31.02 12.58
CA PHE A 4 17.80 -29.57 12.80
C PHE A 4 16.36 -29.03 12.80
N LEU A 5 15.35 -29.90 12.65
CA LEU A 5 13.96 -29.50 12.71
C LEU A 5 13.36 -29.96 14.05
N PRO A 6 12.82 -29.04 14.87
CA PRO A 6 12.14 -29.42 16.10
C PRO A 6 10.93 -30.31 15.78
N THR A 7 10.82 -31.44 16.47
CA THR A 7 9.77 -32.46 16.32
C THR A 7 8.38 -31.99 16.75
N SER A 8 8.24 -30.77 17.24
CA SER A 8 6.98 -30.17 17.67
C SER A 8 6.88 -28.72 17.17
N THR A 9 6.33 -28.54 15.97
CA THR A 9 6.01 -27.22 15.41
C THR A 9 4.64 -26.71 15.86
N ASN A 10 3.80 -27.55 16.50
CA ASN A 10 2.45 -27.20 16.94
C ASN A 10 2.38 -25.96 17.86
N ASN A 11 3.42 -25.67 18.64
CA ASN A 11 3.46 -24.50 19.53
C ASN A 11 4.03 -23.23 18.87
N LEU A 12 4.68 -23.32 17.71
CA LEU A 12 5.25 -22.15 17.02
C LEU A 12 4.21 -21.35 16.23
N TYR A 13 3.16 -22.03 15.72
CA TYR A 13 2.08 -21.40 14.95
C TYR A 13 0.97 -20.75 15.81
N ASN A 14 1.03 -20.92 17.13
CA ASN A 14 -0.03 -20.47 18.06
C ASN A 14 0.36 -19.25 18.91
N LYS A 15 1.50 -18.59 18.62
CA LYS A 15 1.86 -17.35 19.31
C LYS A 15 0.97 -16.20 18.78
N VAL A 16 -0.05 -15.86 19.55
CA VAL A 16 -0.86 -14.66 19.35
C VAL A 16 -0.10 -13.46 19.91
N PRO A 17 0.09 -12.37 19.16
CA PRO A 17 0.69 -11.15 19.70
C PRO A 17 -0.16 -10.63 20.88
N THR A 18 0.45 -10.49 22.05
CA THR A 18 -0.18 -9.83 23.20
C THR A 18 -0.22 -8.32 22.93
N ALA A 19 -1.37 -7.68 23.20
CA ALA A 19 -1.67 -6.24 23.02
C ALA A 19 -2.25 -5.74 21.66
N VAL A 20 -2.72 -6.61 20.77
CA VAL A 20 -3.41 -6.14 19.53
C VAL A 20 -4.73 -5.40 19.84
N ASN A 21 -5.44 -5.79 20.90
CA ASN A 21 -6.81 -5.37 21.17
C ASN A 21 -6.98 -3.90 21.60
N THR A 22 -5.90 -3.17 21.92
CA THR A 22 -5.93 -1.75 22.29
C THR A 22 -5.33 -0.83 21.23
N THR A 23 -4.88 -1.40 20.11
CA THR A 23 -4.14 -0.64 19.09
C THR A 23 -5.10 -0.21 17.98
N SER A 24 -5.05 1.05 17.59
CA SER A 24 -5.86 1.62 16.51
C SER A 24 -4.97 2.23 15.43
N VAL A 25 -5.38 2.10 14.17
CA VAL A 25 -4.82 2.89 13.08
C VAL A 25 -5.56 4.22 13.02
N GLN A 26 -4.79 5.31 12.92
CA GLN A 26 -5.31 6.67 12.73
C GLN A 26 -4.78 7.24 11.42
N LEU A 27 -5.66 7.91 10.69
CA LEU A 27 -5.33 8.62 9.46
C LEU A 27 -5.94 10.02 9.48
N ASN A 28 -5.13 11.02 9.18
CA ASN A 28 -5.58 12.40 9.07
C ASN A 28 -5.92 12.69 7.61
N TYR A 29 -7.14 13.16 7.37
CA TYR A 29 -7.57 13.81 6.14
C TYR A 29 -7.45 15.31 6.33
N ASN A 30 -6.67 15.95 5.46
CA ASN A 30 -6.43 17.38 5.48
C ASN A 30 -7.13 18.01 4.28
N HIS A 31 -7.95 19.02 4.53
CA HIS A 31 -8.57 19.83 3.52
C HIS A 31 -7.51 20.59 2.73
N VAL A 32 -7.63 20.51 1.41
CA VAL A 32 -6.81 21.25 0.46
C VAL A 32 -7.74 22.04 -0.45
N GLN A 33 -7.55 23.36 -0.46
CA GLN A 33 -8.01 24.24 -1.53
C GLN A 33 -6.81 24.58 -2.40
N ASP A 34 -7.05 24.95 -3.67
CA ASP A 34 -6.03 25.35 -4.63
C ASP A 34 -4.97 26.26 -3.98
N SER A 35 -3.84 25.64 -3.63
CA SER A 35 -2.79 26.26 -2.85
C SER A 35 -1.52 26.25 -3.68
N ARG A 36 -0.95 27.44 -3.87
CA ARG A 36 0.36 27.61 -4.50
C ARG A 36 1.50 26.90 -3.73
N GLU A 37 1.23 26.48 -2.50
CA GLU A 37 2.18 25.82 -1.58
C GLU A 37 1.73 24.39 -1.22
N LEU A 38 1.10 23.71 -2.17
CA LEU A 38 0.56 22.37 -1.96
C LEU A 38 1.62 21.38 -1.49
N LEU A 39 2.82 21.37 -2.08
CA LEU A 39 3.85 20.41 -1.71
C LEU A 39 4.39 20.68 -0.30
N SER A 40 4.62 21.95 0.05
CA SER A 40 5.03 22.33 1.39
C SER A 40 3.99 21.93 2.45
N LEU A 41 2.70 22.04 2.12
CA LEU A 41 1.63 21.54 2.99
C LEU A 41 1.72 20.03 3.17
N LEU A 42 1.87 19.26 2.08
CA LEU A 42 2.01 17.80 2.13
C LEU A 42 3.19 17.37 2.99
N VAL A 43 4.36 17.97 2.77
CA VAL A 43 5.60 17.70 3.53
C VAL A 43 5.41 18.00 5.02
N LYS A 44 4.78 19.12 5.36
CA LYS A 44 4.57 19.54 6.76
C LYS A 44 3.55 18.68 7.50
N LYS A 45 2.49 18.23 6.81
CA LYS A 45 1.36 17.53 7.44
C LYS A 45 1.48 16.01 7.39
N THR A 46 2.37 15.47 6.55
CA THR A 46 2.62 14.03 6.51
C THR A 46 3.55 13.63 7.66
N PRO A 47 3.15 12.66 8.51
CA PRO A 47 4.02 12.14 9.56
C PRO A 47 5.39 11.70 9.04
N LEU A 48 6.44 12.12 9.73
CA LEU A 48 7.80 11.73 9.40
C LEU A 48 8.04 10.23 9.70
N PRO A 49 8.93 9.58 8.92
CA PRO A 49 9.41 8.25 9.24
C PRO A 49 10.07 8.21 10.62
N LYS A 50 9.92 7.08 11.32
CA LYS A 50 10.51 6.91 12.65
C LYS A 50 12.03 7.10 12.60
N GLY A 51 12.55 7.98 13.46
CA GLY A 51 13.99 8.26 13.57
C GLY A 51 14.51 9.24 12.52
N ARG A 52 13.62 9.95 11.82
CA ARG A 52 13.96 11.05 10.91
C ARG A 52 13.36 12.37 11.41
N ASP A 53 14.05 13.46 11.11
CA ASP A 53 13.69 14.85 11.42
C ASP A 53 13.20 15.62 10.18
N ALA A 54 13.55 15.15 8.99
CA ALA A 54 13.08 15.68 7.71
C ALA A 54 12.95 14.58 6.64
N PHE A 55 12.25 14.89 5.56
CA PHE A 55 12.27 14.09 4.34
C PHE A 55 13.51 14.41 3.50
N SER A 56 14.08 13.42 2.80
CA SER A 56 15.25 13.54 1.92
C SER A 56 14.89 14.00 0.51
N GLY A 57 13.67 13.71 0.06
CA GLY A 57 13.20 13.97 -1.28
C GLY A 57 11.71 13.64 -1.44
N VAL A 58 11.17 14.00 -2.59
CA VAL A 58 9.75 13.80 -2.94
C VAL A 58 9.65 13.05 -4.26
N HIS A 59 8.92 11.94 -4.25
CA HIS A 59 8.58 11.21 -5.46
C HIS A 59 7.07 11.31 -5.67
N ILE A 60 6.67 11.89 -6.80
CA ILE A 60 5.27 12.10 -7.17
C ILE A 60 4.87 10.97 -8.10
N ILE A 61 3.85 10.21 -7.72
CA ILE A 61 3.26 9.18 -8.56
C ILE A 61 1.99 9.76 -9.19
N ALA A 62 2.05 9.94 -10.51
CA ALA A 62 0.99 10.51 -11.33
C ALA A 62 0.11 9.40 -11.95
N PRO A 63 -1.17 9.70 -12.24
CA PRO A 63 -2.03 8.81 -13.00
C PRO A 63 -1.46 8.48 -14.38
N PRO A 64 -1.92 7.38 -15.02
CA PRO A 64 -1.57 7.09 -16.41
C PRO A 64 -1.99 8.19 -17.40
N LEU A 65 -1.36 8.22 -18.58
CA LEU A 65 -1.59 9.25 -19.62
C LEU A 65 -2.96 9.15 -20.25
N VAL A 66 -3.51 7.94 -20.20
CA VAL A 66 -4.85 7.59 -20.67
C VAL A 66 -5.94 8.00 -19.67
N VAL A 67 -5.57 8.42 -18.45
CA VAL A 67 -6.50 9.01 -17.48
C VAL A 67 -6.45 10.52 -17.73
N GLU A 68 -7.38 11.00 -18.55
CA GLU A 68 -7.53 12.42 -18.88
C GLU A 68 -8.22 13.18 -17.73
N ASP A 69 -7.56 13.27 -16.57
CA ASP A 69 -8.05 14.02 -15.40
C ASP A 69 -7.29 15.35 -15.22
N ASP A 70 -7.90 16.44 -15.68
CA ASP A 70 -7.35 17.80 -15.59
C ASP A 70 -7.03 18.23 -14.15
N ARG A 71 -7.79 17.75 -13.15
CA ARG A 71 -7.54 18.10 -11.74
C ARG A 71 -6.29 17.42 -11.21
N ALA A 72 -6.05 16.18 -11.64
CA ALA A 72 -4.83 15.47 -11.29
C ALA A 72 -3.61 16.13 -11.94
N GLU A 73 -3.67 16.49 -13.22
CA GLU A 73 -2.58 17.17 -13.93
C GLU A 73 -2.31 18.59 -13.40
N ALA A 74 -3.36 19.33 -13.03
CA ALA A 74 -3.22 20.62 -12.34
C ALA A 74 -2.53 20.44 -10.97
N SER A 75 -2.88 19.39 -10.23
CA SER A 75 -2.25 19.05 -8.96
C SER A 75 -0.76 18.73 -9.14
N ILE A 76 -0.41 17.89 -10.11
CA ILE A 76 0.99 17.54 -10.44
C ILE A 76 1.79 18.80 -10.80
N SER A 77 1.22 19.65 -11.66
CA SER A 77 1.82 20.92 -12.06
C SER A 77 2.07 21.84 -10.86
N SER A 78 1.11 21.93 -9.94
CA SER A 78 1.24 22.70 -8.71
C SER A 78 2.34 22.16 -7.80
N LEU A 79 2.44 20.84 -7.63
CA LEU A 79 3.49 20.20 -6.82
C LEU A 79 4.89 20.49 -7.38
N LEU A 80 5.05 20.43 -8.70
CA LEU A 80 6.30 20.73 -9.38
C LEU A 80 6.67 22.21 -9.25
N ALA A 81 5.70 23.11 -9.44
CA ALA A 81 5.88 24.55 -9.40
C ALA A 81 6.11 25.14 -8.00
N ASP A 82 5.81 24.39 -6.92
CA ASP A 82 5.97 24.87 -5.54
C ASP A 82 7.44 25.17 -5.21
N LYS A 83 7.80 26.45 -5.21
CA LYS A 83 9.17 26.93 -4.92
C LYS A 83 9.48 27.01 -3.43
N SER A 84 8.48 26.87 -2.56
CA SER A 84 8.67 26.95 -1.11
C SER A 84 9.27 25.65 -0.54
N CYS A 85 9.13 24.54 -1.26
CA CYS A 85 9.76 23.27 -0.92
C CYS A 85 11.08 23.09 -1.70
N SER A 86 12.20 23.03 -0.97
CA SER A 86 13.54 22.85 -1.54
C SER A 86 13.94 21.39 -1.81
N LEU A 87 13.08 20.42 -1.46
CA LEU A 87 13.39 19.01 -1.64
C LEU A 87 13.44 18.65 -3.15
N PRO A 88 14.35 17.74 -3.56
CA PRO A 88 14.35 17.23 -4.92
C PRO A 88 13.03 16.52 -5.22
N LYS A 89 12.53 16.70 -6.44
CA LYS A 89 11.23 16.19 -6.90
C LYS A 89 11.42 15.33 -8.12
N ILE A 90 10.86 14.12 -8.11
CA ILE A 90 10.87 13.20 -9.25
C ILE A 90 9.44 12.75 -9.53
N VAL A 91 9.05 12.71 -10.81
CA VAL A 91 7.71 12.27 -11.22
C VAL A 91 7.79 10.90 -11.85
N HIS A 92 6.99 9.97 -11.33
CA HIS A 92 6.78 8.64 -11.86
C HIS A 92 5.35 8.56 -12.35
N ARG A 93 5.13 7.90 -13.49
CA ARG A 93 3.80 7.79 -14.06
C ARG A 93 3.40 6.34 -14.13
N LEU A 94 2.20 6.03 -13.68
CA LEU A 94 1.65 4.69 -13.80
C LEU A 94 1.49 4.32 -15.28
N SER A 95 1.66 3.04 -15.60
CA SER A 95 1.47 2.54 -16.96
C SER A 95 -0.01 2.65 -17.36
N SER A 96 -0.29 2.72 -18.66
CA SER A 96 -1.68 2.76 -19.18
C SER A 96 -2.51 1.55 -18.75
N GLN A 97 -1.86 0.42 -18.47
CA GLN A 97 -2.50 -0.80 -17.96
C GLN A 97 -3.18 -0.59 -16.60
N ALA A 98 -2.66 0.32 -15.78
CA ALA A 98 -3.23 0.65 -14.46
C ALA A 98 -4.63 1.28 -14.54
N ALA A 99 -4.98 1.82 -15.70
CA ALA A 99 -6.27 2.43 -15.96
C ALA A 99 -7.10 1.62 -16.96
N SER A 100 -6.87 0.32 -17.13
CA SER A 100 -7.71 -0.50 -18.01
C SER A 100 -9.01 -0.89 -17.31
N THR A 101 -10.17 -0.76 -17.97
CA THR A 101 -11.47 -1.29 -17.50
C THR A 101 -11.49 -2.82 -17.43
N VAL A 102 -10.60 -3.48 -18.20
CA VAL A 102 -10.39 -4.93 -18.22
C VAL A 102 -9.12 -5.29 -17.44
N SER A 103 -8.75 -4.47 -16.46
CA SER A 103 -7.57 -4.64 -15.63
C SER A 103 -7.58 -6.02 -14.97
N SER A 104 -6.74 -6.92 -15.48
CA SER A 104 -6.45 -8.18 -14.81
C SER A 104 -5.59 -7.87 -13.58
N ALA A 105 -5.69 -8.69 -12.54
CA ALA A 105 -4.80 -8.54 -11.37
C ALA A 105 -3.31 -8.54 -11.75
N ILE A 106 -2.94 -9.17 -12.88
CA ILE A 106 -1.59 -9.14 -13.43
C ILE A 106 -1.21 -7.73 -13.88
N ALA A 107 -2.08 -7.05 -14.64
CA ALA A 107 -1.85 -5.68 -15.09
C ALA A 107 -1.72 -4.69 -13.90
N GLU A 108 -2.52 -4.86 -12.85
CA GLU A 108 -2.42 -4.07 -11.61
C GLU A 108 -1.07 -4.29 -10.94
N TYR A 109 -0.67 -5.56 -10.82
CA TYR A 109 0.60 -5.96 -10.24
C TYR A 109 1.80 -5.41 -11.03
N GLU A 110 1.81 -5.56 -12.35
CA GLU A 110 2.86 -5.03 -13.23
C GLU A 110 2.99 -3.52 -13.07
N SER A 111 1.87 -2.80 -13.03
CA SER A 111 1.85 -1.34 -12.83
C SER A 111 2.45 -0.92 -11.49
N ILE A 112 2.10 -1.63 -10.41
CA ILE A 112 2.65 -1.40 -9.06
C ILE A 112 4.16 -1.65 -9.05
N PHE A 113 4.61 -2.76 -9.65
CA PHE A 113 6.03 -3.14 -9.64
C PHE A 113 6.88 -2.23 -10.52
N ALA A 114 6.38 -1.81 -11.69
CA ALA A 114 7.10 -0.88 -12.57
C ALA A 114 7.38 0.46 -11.87
N VAL A 115 6.39 1.02 -11.17
CA VAL A 115 6.60 2.24 -10.36
C VAL A 115 7.51 1.95 -9.17
N GLY A 116 7.36 0.81 -8.50
CA GLY A 116 8.25 0.40 -7.41
C GLY A 116 9.72 0.29 -7.82
N GLU A 117 10.00 -0.27 -9.00
CA GLU A 117 11.33 -0.35 -9.59
C GLU A 117 11.87 1.03 -9.94
N SER A 118 11.04 1.89 -10.56
CA SER A 118 11.45 3.26 -10.88
C SER A 118 11.79 4.07 -9.63
N LEU A 119 10.99 3.96 -8.55
CA LEU A 119 11.30 4.60 -7.27
C LEU A 119 12.68 4.18 -6.74
N LEU A 120 13.00 2.89 -6.81
CA LEU A 120 14.30 2.37 -6.39
C LEU A 120 15.47 2.91 -7.20
N LEU A 121 15.35 2.87 -8.52
CA LEU A 121 16.40 3.28 -9.43
C LEU A 121 16.69 4.78 -9.29
N GLU A 122 15.66 5.56 -8.98
CA GLU A 122 15.75 6.99 -8.68
C GLU A 122 16.13 7.30 -7.22
N GLY A 123 16.53 6.29 -6.45
CA GLY A 123 17.13 6.46 -5.12
C GLY A 123 16.14 6.74 -3.97
N ALA A 124 14.85 6.41 -4.13
CA ALA A 124 13.88 6.54 -3.04
C ALA A 124 14.30 5.68 -1.82
N ASP A 125 14.27 6.29 -0.63
CA ASP A 125 14.68 5.65 0.63
C ASP A 125 13.65 5.87 1.75
N ARG A 126 13.92 5.37 2.95
CA ARG A 126 12.98 5.52 4.08
C ARG A 126 12.72 6.96 4.50
N ALA A 127 13.56 7.92 4.12
CA ALA A 127 13.36 9.34 4.36
C ALA A 127 12.66 10.04 3.18
N THR A 128 12.33 9.33 2.10
CA THR A 128 11.58 9.88 0.98
C THR A 128 10.08 9.97 1.28
N LEU A 129 9.47 11.10 0.91
CA LEU A 129 8.02 11.25 0.82
C LEU A 129 7.55 10.80 -0.56
N VAL A 130 6.61 9.86 -0.59
CA VAL A 130 5.88 9.50 -1.82
C VAL A 130 4.56 10.25 -1.81
N VAL A 131 4.33 11.10 -2.81
CA VAL A 131 3.04 11.76 -3.03
C VAL A 131 2.32 11.01 -4.14
N PHE A 132 1.22 10.34 -3.82
CA PHE A 132 0.37 9.72 -4.83
C PHE A 132 -0.75 10.68 -5.20
N VAL A 133 -0.84 11.03 -6.49
CA VAL A 133 -1.95 11.84 -7.01
C VAL A 133 -3.04 10.91 -7.50
N GLY A 134 -4.11 10.83 -6.72
CA GLY A 134 -5.31 10.10 -7.04
C GLY A 134 -6.08 10.72 -8.19
N TRP A 135 -6.90 9.90 -8.81
CA TRP A 135 -7.88 10.29 -9.80
C TRP A 135 -9.18 9.55 -9.49
N GLU A 136 -10.30 10.20 -9.82
CA GLU A 136 -11.61 9.59 -9.69
C GLU A 136 -12.07 9.17 -11.08
N ASP A 137 -12.15 7.87 -11.29
CA ASP A 137 -12.79 7.28 -12.46
C ASP A 137 -13.91 6.36 -11.96
N GLU A 138 -15.17 6.79 -12.15
CA GLU A 138 -16.34 6.05 -11.71
C GLU A 138 -16.50 4.71 -12.45
N GLU A 139 -16.01 4.60 -13.69
CA GLU A 139 -16.07 3.38 -14.49
C GLU A 139 -14.95 2.40 -14.14
N ARG A 140 -13.77 2.91 -13.75
CA ARG A 140 -12.55 2.12 -13.56
C ARG A 140 -12.18 1.85 -12.11
N GLY A 141 -12.90 2.44 -11.15
CA GLY A 141 -12.59 2.37 -9.73
C GLY A 141 -11.36 3.21 -9.40
N GLY A 142 -11.58 4.36 -8.76
CA GLY A 142 -10.56 5.39 -8.51
C GLY A 142 -9.17 4.88 -8.09
N GLY A 143 -8.13 5.59 -8.57
CA GLY A 143 -6.74 5.14 -8.49
C GLY A 143 -6.10 5.15 -7.11
N ASP A 144 -6.80 5.67 -6.09
CA ASP A 144 -6.27 5.81 -4.73
C ASP A 144 -5.74 4.50 -4.13
N PHE A 145 -6.22 3.34 -4.58
CA PHE A 145 -5.75 2.06 -4.07
C PHE A 145 -4.26 1.83 -4.36
N TYR A 146 -3.75 2.32 -5.50
CA TYR A 146 -2.34 2.17 -5.87
C TYR A 146 -1.43 2.86 -4.84
N ALA A 147 -1.87 3.96 -4.22
CA ALA A 147 -1.12 4.62 -3.14
C ALA A 147 -0.85 3.66 -1.97
N ALA A 148 -1.87 2.89 -1.58
CA ALA A 148 -1.75 1.95 -0.49
C ALA A 148 -0.87 0.75 -0.89
N LEU A 149 -1.04 0.19 -2.09
CA LEU A 149 -0.24 -0.95 -2.56
C LEU A 149 1.24 -0.59 -2.77
N ILE A 150 1.54 0.54 -3.39
CA ILE A 150 2.91 1.00 -3.62
C ILE A 150 3.61 1.25 -2.29
N GLY A 151 2.92 1.84 -1.31
CA GLY A 151 3.45 2.02 0.05
C GLY A 151 3.66 0.70 0.82
N MET A 152 3.12 -0.43 0.34
CA MET A 152 3.34 -1.77 0.93
C MET A 152 4.45 -2.58 0.28
N LEU A 153 5.00 -2.15 -0.85
CA LEU A 153 6.12 -2.82 -1.51
C LEU A 153 7.31 -2.98 -0.55
N PRO A 154 8.22 -3.95 -0.79
CA PRO A 154 9.21 -4.41 0.20
C PRO A 154 10.19 -3.33 0.73
N PHE A 155 10.13 -2.11 0.19
CA PHE A 155 10.70 -0.88 0.75
C PHE A 155 9.96 -0.50 2.04
N ARG A 156 10.16 -1.30 3.10
CA ARG A 156 9.65 -1.01 4.43
C ARG A 156 10.01 0.43 4.81
N GLY A 157 9.01 1.29 4.91
CA GLY A 157 9.14 2.59 5.57
C GLY A 157 9.05 3.83 4.69
N LEU A 158 8.69 3.73 3.40
CA LEU A 158 8.28 4.91 2.64
C LEU A 158 7.01 5.51 3.25
N SER A 159 6.96 6.83 3.35
CA SER A 159 5.76 7.53 3.82
C SER A 159 4.96 7.98 2.63
N VAL A 160 3.72 7.49 2.49
CA VAL A 160 2.83 7.87 1.40
C VAL A 160 1.87 8.96 1.87
N ALA A 161 1.84 10.07 1.14
CA ALA A 161 0.77 11.07 1.17
C ALA A 161 -0.14 10.85 -0.03
N LEU A 162 -1.43 10.64 0.22
CA LEU A 162 -2.43 10.50 -0.85
C LEU A 162 -3.11 11.85 -1.09
N LEU A 163 -2.98 12.40 -2.30
CA LEU A 163 -3.76 13.53 -2.77
C LEU A 163 -4.95 13.00 -3.58
N THR A 164 -6.13 12.92 -2.97
CA THR A 164 -7.33 12.30 -3.54
C THR A 164 -8.29 13.33 -4.14
N GLN A 165 -9.01 12.95 -5.18
CA GLN A 165 -10.06 13.77 -5.83
C GLN A 165 -11.48 13.38 -5.37
N ARG A 166 -11.60 12.51 -4.37
CA ARG A 166 -12.87 12.03 -3.81
C ARG A 166 -13.82 13.16 -3.42
N THR A 167 -15.08 13.01 -3.79
CA THR A 167 -16.20 13.89 -3.39
C THR A 167 -16.92 13.41 -2.12
N LYS A 168 -16.58 12.22 -1.62
CA LYS A 168 -17.08 11.62 -0.38
C LYS A 168 -15.95 10.90 0.33
N TYR A 169 -15.93 10.90 1.67
CA TYR A 169 -14.82 10.27 2.41
C TYR A 169 -14.67 8.78 2.10
N ASN A 170 -15.77 8.03 1.99
CA ASN A 170 -15.79 6.56 1.97
C ASN A 170 -14.96 5.96 3.14
N ASP A 171 -14.61 4.67 3.11
CA ASP A 171 -13.64 4.13 4.06
C ASP A 171 -12.22 4.51 3.59
N LEU A 172 -11.59 5.47 4.28
CA LEU A 172 -10.22 5.92 4.01
C LEU A 172 -9.15 4.95 4.53
N LEU A 173 -9.56 3.91 5.26
CA LEU A 173 -8.68 2.86 5.77
C LEU A 173 -8.98 1.52 5.09
N PHE A 174 -9.73 1.52 3.99
CA PHE A 174 -9.93 0.34 3.16
C PHE A 174 -9.74 0.71 1.68
N TYR A 175 -8.91 -0.06 0.99
CA TYR A 175 -8.67 0.08 -0.43
C TYR A 175 -8.75 -1.30 -1.08
N SER A 176 -9.43 -1.35 -2.22
CA SER A 176 -9.48 -2.54 -3.07
C SER A 176 -9.07 -2.13 -4.47
N SER A 177 -8.33 -2.99 -5.17
CA SER A 177 -8.11 -2.81 -6.59
C SER A 177 -9.42 -3.05 -7.38
N PRO A 178 -9.52 -2.53 -8.62
CA PRO A 178 -10.65 -2.77 -9.51
C PRO A 178 -10.94 -4.26 -9.72
N SER A 179 -9.91 -5.09 -9.85
CA SER A 179 -10.07 -6.56 -9.95
C SER A 179 -10.59 -7.22 -8.66
N GLY A 180 -10.56 -6.51 -7.52
CA GLY A 180 -10.90 -7.03 -6.20
C GLY A 180 -9.85 -7.96 -5.59
N VAL A 181 -8.79 -8.30 -6.33
CA VAL A 181 -7.74 -9.25 -5.90
C VAL A 181 -6.84 -8.63 -4.84
N PHE A 182 -6.49 -7.36 -4.97
CA PHE A 182 -5.66 -6.67 -3.98
C PHE A 182 -6.53 -5.87 -3.04
N GLN A 183 -6.41 -6.13 -1.74
CA GLN A 183 -7.14 -5.42 -0.71
C GLN A 183 -6.20 -5.02 0.43
N ILE A 184 -6.45 -3.84 0.98
CA ILE A 184 -5.78 -3.32 2.16
C ILE A 184 -6.85 -2.84 3.13
N ASP A 185 -6.86 -3.40 4.33
CA ASP A 185 -7.73 -2.98 5.43
C ASP A 185 -6.85 -2.54 6.60
N GLY A 186 -6.98 -1.29 7.03
CA GLY A 186 -6.26 -0.74 8.19
C GLY A 186 -6.59 -1.44 9.50
N SER A 187 -7.68 -2.22 9.56
CA SER A 187 -7.99 -3.07 10.72
C SER A 187 -7.31 -4.43 10.70
N ASP A 188 -6.59 -4.79 9.63
CA ASP A 188 -5.93 -6.10 9.52
C ASP A 188 -4.81 -6.26 10.57
N ALA A 189 -4.99 -7.25 11.44
CA ALA A 189 -4.03 -7.61 12.49
C ALA A 189 -2.65 -7.98 11.92
N ALA A 190 -2.59 -8.54 10.70
CA ALA A 190 -1.34 -8.90 10.04
C ALA A 190 -0.45 -7.71 9.74
N ARG A 191 -1.00 -6.51 9.74
CA ARG A 191 -0.26 -5.27 9.54
C ARG A 191 0.26 -4.67 10.84
N MET A 192 -0.12 -5.22 12.00
CA MET A 192 0.29 -4.73 13.32
C MET A 192 0.07 -3.21 13.49
N GLY A 193 -0.99 -2.66 12.88
CA GLY A 193 -1.31 -1.23 12.95
C GLY A 193 -0.51 -0.34 12.01
N MET A 194 0.28 -0.92 11.11
CA MET A 194 0.95 -0.16 10.07
C MET A 194 0.03 0.01 8.87
N PHE A 195 -0.27 1.27 8.56
CA PHE A 195 -0.92 1.66 7.32
C PHE A 195 0.08 2.41 6.42
N PRO A 196 0.15 2.09 5.12
CA PRO A 196 1.13 2.67 4.20
C PRO A 196 0.89 4.17 3.97
N ILE A 197 -0.37 4.57 3.83
CA ILE A 197 -0.77 5.98 3.71
C ILE A 197 -0.69 6.63 5.08
N LYS A 198 0.09 7.69 5.20
CA LYS A 198 0.32 8.43 6.46
C LYS A 198 -0.55 9.66 6.60
N ALA A 199 -0.97 10.25 5.48
CA ALA A 199 -1.91 11.36 5.44
C ALA A 199 -2.67 11.36 4.10
N VAL A 200 -3.91 11.83 4.14
CA VAL A 200 -4.77 12.05 2.97
C VAL A 200 -5.03 13.53 2.83
N PHE A 201 -5.12 14.01 1.60
CA PHE A 201 -5.30 15.40 1.24
C PHE A 201 -6.35 15.47 0.14
N GLY A 202 -7.30 16.40 0.22
CA GLY A 202 -8.31 16.53 -0.83
C GLY A 202 -9.37 17.59 -0.52
N PRO A 203 -10.45 17.66 -1.33
CA PRO A 203 -11.40 18.78 -1.30
C PRO A 203 -12.36 18.76 -0.10
N LEU A 204 -12.45 17.66 0.63
CA LEU A 204 -13.36 17.55 1.78
C LEU A 204 -12.78 18.25 3.01
N ALA A 205 -13.62 18.50 4.02
CA ALA A 205 -13.18 19.13 5.26
C ALA A 205 -12.12 18.29 6.02
N ASP A 206 -11.43 18.92 6.99
CA ASP A 206 -10.51 18.19 7.86
C ASP A 206 -11.24 17.09 8.63
N LYS A 207 -10.64 15.90 8.69
CA LYS A 207 -11.20 14.77 9.43
C LYS A 207 -10.11 13.84 9.94
N VAL A 208 -10.31 13.29 11.13
CA VAL A 208 -9.48 12.19 11.65
C VAL A 208 -10.30 10.91 11.58
N VAL A 209 -9.78 9.91 10.86
CA VAL A 209 -10.38 8.57 10.80
C VAL A 209 -9.58 7.64 11.70
N LYS A 210 -10.29 6.83 12.49
CA LYS A 210 -9.71 5.82 13.38
C LYS A 210 -10.38 4.48 13.13
N LYS A 211 -9.58 3.41 13.10
CA LYS A 211 -10.07 2.03 12.98
C LYS A 211 -9.33 1.15 13.97
N THR A 212 -10.08 0.43 14.80
CA THR A 212 -9.52 -0.53 15.75
C THR A 212 -8.98 -1.73 15.00
N ILE A 213 -7.79 -2.19 15.39
CA ILE A 213 -7.18 -3.38 14.78
C ILE A 213 -7.93 -4.61 15.29
N LYS A 214 -8.31 -5.49 14.35
CA LYS A 214 -8.96 -6.76 14.67
C LYS A 214 -8.01 -7.62 15.50
N THR A 215 -8.55 -8.46 16.37
CA THR A 215 -7.73 -9.45 17.05
C THR A 215 -7.09 -10.38 16.02
N TRP A 216 -5.79 -10.66 16.19
CA TRP A 216 -5.09 -11.64 15.35
C TRP A 216 -5.78 -13.00 15.43
N GLN A 217 -6.14 -13.55 14.27
CA GLN A 217 -6.67 -14.89 14.14
C GLN A 217 -5.71 -15.72 13.29
N ASN A 218 -5.50 -16.98 13.67
CA ASN A 218 -4.72 -17.90 12.87
C ASN A 218 -5.37 -18.07 11.49
N ILE A 219 -4.55 -18.05 10.43
CA ILE A 219 -5.01 -18.28 9.06
C ILE A 219 -5.60 -19.68 9.00
N LYS A 220 -6.91 -19.77 8.72
CA LYS A 220 -7.59 -21.05 8.53
C LYS A 220 -7.20 -21.64 7.18
N THR A 221 -6.29 -22.60 7.19
CA THR A 221 -5.79 -23.29 5.99
C THR A 221 -6.71 -24.42 5.52
N SER A 222 -7.72 -24.78 6.30
CA SER A 222 -8.60 -25.94 6.07
C SER A 222 -9.32 -25.95 4.72
N LYS A 223 -9.59 -24.77 4.14
CA LYS A 223 -10.21 -24.61 2.81
C LYS A 223 -9.27 -24.88 1.64
N TYR A 224 -7.96 -24.84 1.88
CA TYR A 224 -6.93 -25.10 0.87
C TYR A 224 -6.35 -26.53 0.97
N ILE A 225 -6.54 -27.18 2.13
CA ILE A 225 -6.12 -28.56 2.42
C ILE A 225 -7.16 -29.59 1.95
N ASN A 226 -8.25 -29.17 1.30
CA ASN A 226 -9.23 -30.07 0.68
C ASN A 226 -9.73 -29.52 -0.67
N HIS A 227 -8.85 -28.89 -1.45
CA HIS A 227 -9.22 -28.41 -2.79
C HIS A 227 -9.21 -29.57 -3.78
N ASP A 228 -10.12 -29.59 -4.76
CA ASP A 228 -10.26 -30.71 -5.72
C ASP A 228 -8.95 -31.01 -6.50
N ASP A 229 -8.09 -30.00 -6.67
CA ASP A 229 -6.78 -30.15 -7.33
C ASP A 229 -5.64 -30.70 -6.44
N GLN A 230 -5.92 -31.05 -5.18
CA GLN A 230 -4.88 -31.42 -4.22
C GLN A 230 -4.22 -32.77 -4.50
N GLU A 231 -4.90 -33.68 -5.19
CA GLU A 231 -4.27 -34.92 -5.68
C GLU A 231 -3.21 -34.63 -6.75
N LYS A 232 -3.41 -33.60 -7.57
CA LYS A 232 -2.46 -33.18 -8.62
C LYS A 232 -1.38 -32.25 -8.07
N HIS A 233 -1.73 -31.37 -7.14
CA HIS A 233 -0.86 -30.37 -6.54
C HIS A 233 -0.98 -30.38 -5.02
N PRO A 234 -0.32 -31.33 -4.33
CA PRO A 234 -0.45 -31.48 -2.88
C PRO A 234 0.02 -30.20 -2.18
N THR A 235 -0.87 -29.63 -1.36
CA THR A 235 -0.55 -28.49 -0.50
C THR A 235 0.47 -28.91 0.54
N THR A 236 1.66 -28.31 0.49
CA THR A 236 2.72 -28.56 1.47
C THR A 236 2.83 -27.34 2.40
N PRO A 237 2.65 -27.50 3.73
CA PRO A 237 2.89 -26.42 4.67
C PRO A 237 4.39 -26.19 4.82
N ILE A 238 4.89 -25.08 4.29
CA ILE A 238 6.30 -24.70 4.43
C ILE A 238 6.40 -23.65 5.56
N PRO A 239 7.26 -23.86 6.58
CA PRO A 239 7.52 -22.84 7.58
C PRO A 239 8.23 -21.65 6.91
N PHE A 240 7.49 -20.59 6.61
CA PHE A 240 8.03 -19.35 6.06
C PHE A 240 8.14 -18.31 7.18
N LYS A 241 9.31 -17.68 7.30
CA LYS A 241 9.56 -16.65 8.33
C LYS A 241 9.64 -15.27 7.71
N ILE A 242 8.67 -14.40 7.97
CA ILE A 242 8.80 -12.97 7.70
C ILE A 242 8.96 -12.24 9.04
N GLY A 243 10.05 -11.50 9.22
CA GLY A 243 10.25 -10.66 10.41
C GLY A 243 10.32 -11.42 11.75
N GLY A 244 10.71 -12.69 11.74
CA GLY A 244 10.81 -13.54 12.94
C GLY A 244 9.51 -14.25 13.33
N LEU A 245 8.40 -13.98 12.65
CA LEU A 245 7.13 -14.70 12.82
C LEU A 245 7.07 -15.88 11.84
N THR A 246 6.70 -17.06 12.32
CA THR A 246 6.48 -18.24 11.47
C THR A 246 5.05 -18.16 10.96
N LEU A 247 4.89 -17.85 9.67
CA LEU A 247 3.59 -17.77 9.01
C LEU A 247 3.38 -19.05 8.18
N PRO A 248 2.18 -19.64 8.17
CA PRO A 248 1.88 -20.73 7.27
C PRO A 248 1.84 -20.19 5.84
N MET A 249 2.82 -20.55 5.02
CA MET A 249 2.76 -20.35 3.58
C MET A 249 2.23 -21.64 2.96
N ILE A 250 1.08 -21.53 2.29
CA ILE A 250 0.53 -22.61 1.46
C ILE A 250 1.10 -22.40 0.07
N THR A 251 1.89 -23.36 -0.41
CA THR A 251 2.31 -23.42 -1.81
C THR A 251 1.71 -24.66 -2.45
N HIS A 252 1.37 -24.55 -3.73
CA HIS A 252 1.10 -25.71 -4.57
C HIS A 252 2.43 -26.12 -5.21
N ASN A 253 2.71 -27.43 -5.27
CA ASN A 253 3.78 -27.95 -6.09
C ASN A 253 3.36 -27.83 -7.56
N GLY A 254 3.46 -26.65 -8.14
CA GLY A 254 3.40 -26.48 -9.59
C GLY A 254 4.76 -26.89 -10.18
N SER A 255 4.77 -27.85 -11.10
CA SER A 255 5.87 -27.92 -12.05
C SER A 255 5.73 -26.70 -12.96
N TYR A 256 6.70 -25.78 -12.91
CA TYR A 256 6.85 -24.83 -14.01
C TYR A 256 7.19 -25.65 -15.24
N ALA A 257 6.27 -25.75 -16.19
CA ALA A 257 6.58 -26.32 -17.48
C ALA A 257 7.68 -25.45 -18.11
N ASN A 258 8.80 -26.08 -18.49
CA ASN A 258 9.82 -25.50 -19.35
C ASN A 258 9.26 -25.28 -20.75
#